data_AF-A0A970F762-F1
#
_entry.id   AF-A0A970F762-F1
#
_cell.length_a   1.000
_cell.length_b   1.000
_cell.length_c   1.000
_cell.angle_alpha   90.00
_cell.angle_beta   90.00
_cell.angle_gamma   90.00
#
_symmetry.space_group_name_H-M   'P 1'
#
loop_
_entity.id
_entity.type
_entity.pdbx_description
1 polymer ?
#
loop_
_entity_poly.entity_id
_entity_poly.type
_entity_poly.pdbx_seq_one_letter_code
_entity_poly.pdbx_strand_id
1 'polypeptide(L)' 'MKVAYARVSTVEQNLDRQIDTLKKFGAEKFFIEKQSGATIE' A
#
# COMPACT_ATOMS: atom_id res chain seq x y z
N MET A 1 16.21 8.40 1.56
CA MET A 1 15.08 7.97 0.73
C MET A 1 14.19 7.04 1.54
N LYS A 2 12.97 7.47 1.86
CA LYS A 2 11.98 6.64 2.55
C LYS A 2 11.04 6.00 1.53
N VAL A 3 10.95 4.67 1.58
CA VAL A 3 10.10 3.88 0.67
C VAL A 3 8.97 3.28 1.50
N ALA A 4 7.74 3.52 1.07
CA ALA A 4 6.54 2.92 1.64
C ALA A 4 6.11 1.72 0.80
N TYR A 5 5.77 0.62 1.47
CA TYR A 5 5.23 -0.59 0.85
C TYR A 5 3.85 -0.87 1.44
N ALA A 6 2.86 -1.07 0.56
CA ALA A 6 1.49 -1.39 0.92
C ALA A 6 1.03 -2.60 0.10
N ARG A 7 0.47 -3.62 0.76
CA ARG A 7 -0.11 -4.79 0.09
C ARG A 7 -1.62 -4.80 0.33
N VAL A 8 -2.40 -4.86 -0.73
CA VAL A 8 -3.87 -4.87 -0.65
C VAL A 8 -4.47 -6.05 -1.41
N SER A 9 -5.52 -6.64 -0.85
CA SER A 9 -6.24 -7.76 -1.47
C SER A 9 -7.29 -7.29 -2.48
N THR A 10 -7.73 -6.03 -2.37
CA THR A 10 -8.73 -5.36 -3.22
C THR A 10 -8.35 -3.90 -3.44
N VAL A 11 -8.58 -3.36 -4.64
CA VAL A 11 -8.14 -2.01 -5.08
C VAL A 11 -8.79 -0.89 -4.26
N GLU A 12 -10.00 -1.15 -3.76
CA GLU A 12 -10.86 -0.12 -3.17
C GLU A 12 -10.68 0.04 -1.65
N GLN A 13 -9.91 -0.83 -0.98
CA GLN A 13 -9.73 -0.73 0.46
C GLN A 13 -8.75 0.39 0.83
N ASN A 14 -9.29 1.59 1.09
CA ASN A 14 -8.71 2.67 1.91
C ASN A 14 -7.24 3.06 1.63
N LEU A 15 -6.78 2.84 0.40
CA LEU A 15 -5.40 3.04 -0.02
C LEU A 15 -5.01 4.52 0.05
N ASP A 16 -5.94 5.42 -0.29
CA ASP A 16 -5.78 6.87 -0.17
C ASP A 16 -5.42 7.32 1.26
N ARG A 17 -6.07 6.76 2.29
CA ARG A 17 -5.79 7.13 3.67
C ARG A 17 -4.42 6.61 4.13
N GLN A 18 -4.01 5.43 3.65
CA GLN A 18 -2.67 4.91 3.90
C GLN A 18 -1.62 5.76 3.19
N ILE A 19 -1.82 6.11 1.91
CA ILE A 19 -0.91 6.97 1.15
C ILE A 19 -0.79 8.34 1.80
N ASP A 20 -1.89 8.97 2.24
CA ASP A 20 -1.86 10.26 2.93
C ASP A 20 -1.03 10.20 4.22
N THR A 21 -1.18 9.13 5.00
CA THR A 21 -0.40 8.90 6.23
C THR A 21 1.07 8.68 5.91
N LEU A 22 1.37 7.87 4.91
CA LEU A 22 2.74 7.55 4.48
C LEU A 22 3.44 8.79 3.87
N LYS A 23 2.71 9.63 3.13
CA LYS A 23 3.17 10.96 2.67
C LYS A 23 3.51 11.87 3.84
N LYS A 24 2.66 11.92 4.87
CA LYS A 24 2.92 12.69 6.11
C LYS A 24 4.17 12.20 6.86
N PHE A 25 4.49 10.91 6.78
CA PHE A 25 5.73 10.34 7.33
C PHE A 25 6.99 10.65 6.49
N GLY A 26 6.83 11.30 5.33
CA GLY A 26 7.91 11.67 4.42
C GLY A 26 8.33 10.52 3.50
N ALA A 27 7.43 9.60 3.16
CA ALA A 27 7.68 8.59 2.13
C ALA A 27 7.71 9.25 0.74
N GLU A 28 8.79 9.01 0.00
CA GLU A 28 9.00 9.57 -1.35
C GLU A 28 8.62 8.56 -2.45
N LYS A 29 8.66 7.26 -2.14
CA LYS A 29 8.27 6.19 -3.06
C LYS A 29 7.20 5.32 -2.42
N PHE A 30 6.22 4.91 -3.21
CA PHE A 30 5.10 4.06 -2.79
C PHE A 30 5.07 2.84 -3.70
N PHE A 31 5.19 1.66 -3.11
CA PHE A 31 5.03 0.38 -3.80
C PHE A 31 3.74 -0.24 -3.30
N ILE A 32 2.79 -0.44 -4.23
CA ILE A 32 1.47 -0.95 -3.90
C ILE A 32 1.33 -2.28 -4.62
N GLU A 33 1.35 -3.37 -3.87
CA GLU A 33 1.21 -4.72 -4.40
C GLU A 33 -0.23 -5.20 -4.21
N LYS A 34 -0.90 -5.51 -5.33
CA LYS A 34 -2.24 -6.08 -5.32
C LYS A 34 -2.14 -7.59 -5.40
N GLN A 35 -2.18 -8.27 -4.27
CA GLN A 35 -2.21 -9.73 -4.22
C GLN A 35 -3.36 -10.15 -3.31
N SER A 36 -4.42 -10.70 -3.91
CA SER A 36 -5.54 -11.28 -3.17
C SER A 36 -5.02 -12.43 -2.32
N GLY A 37 -5.30 -12.43 -1.02
CA GLY A 37 -4.88 -13.48 -0.07
C GLY A 37 -5.46 -14.88 -0.33
N ALA A 38 -6.07 -15.11 -1.49
CA ALA A 38 -6.63 -16.39 -1.92
C ALA A 38 -5.71 -17.03 -2.97
N THR A 39 -4.51 -17.41 -2.56
CA THR A 39 -3.79 -18.52 -3.21
C THR A 39 -3.14 -19.31 -2.09
N ILE A 40 -3.98 -20.11 -1.43
CA ILE A 40 -3.52 -21.29 -0.72
C ILE A 40 -3.75 -22.40 -1.74
N GLU A 41 -2.69 -22.79 -2.45
CA GLU A 41 -2.65 -24.09 -3.13
C GLU A 41 -2.23 -25.15 -2.11
#